data_AF-A0A257S8R0-F1
#
_entry.id   AF-A0A257S8R0-F1
#
_cell.length_a   1.000
_cell.length_b   1.000
_cell.length_c   1.000
_cell.angle_alpha   90.00
_cell.angle_beta   90.00
_cell.angle_gamma   90.00
#
_symmetry.space_group_name_H-M   'P 1'
#
loop_
_entity.id
_entity.type
_entity.pdbx_description
1 polymer ?
#
loop_
_entity_poly.entity_id
_entity_poly.type
_entity_poly.pdbx_seq_one_letter_code
_entity_poly.pdbx_strand_id
1 'polypeptide(L)'
;MAVGLGVLVVMGDRIFSALDVTKVHTHMPDAFESPGLGPLGVVDDGRVIVRRTAPFGLPPLMPDAPAQPVDIVYAWQGADARLLDA
;
A
#
# COMPACT_ATOMS: atom_id res chain seq x y z
N MET A 1 -4.68 2.52 21.70
CA MET A 1 -5.44 1.68 20.76
C MET A 1 -5.38 2.33 19.38
N ALA A 2 -5.18 1.55 18.32
CA ALA A 2 -5.22 2.04 16.94
C ALA A 2 -6.66 1.95 16.42
N VAL A 3 -7.43 3.03 16.56
CA VAL A 3 -8.84 3.10 16.11
C VAL A 3 -8.95 4.18 15.04
N GLY A 4 -9.75 3.92 14.01
CA GLY A 4 -10.02 4.90 12.95
C GLY A 4 -8.88 5.12 11.96
N LEU A 5 -7.91 4.20 11.87
CA LEU A 5 -6.79 4.30 10.93
C LEU A 5 -7.02 3.53 9.61
N GLY A 6 -8.19 2.92 9.43
CA GLY A 6 -8.50 2.09 8.27
C GLY A 6 -7.81 0.71 8.31
N VAL A 7 -7.57 0.12 7.14
CA VAL A 7 -6.83 -1.13 6.99
C VAL A 7 -5.33 -0.82 7.10
N LEU A 8 -4.62 -1.61 7.91
CA LEU A 8 -3.21 -1.41 8.20
C LEU A 8 -2.37 -2.60 7.73
N VAL A 9 -1.14 -2.33 7.34
CA VAL A 9 -0.08 -3.34 7.20
C VAL A 9 0.95 -3.07 8.29
N VAL A 10 1.29 -4.10 9.08
CA VAL A 10 2.32 -4.01 10.12
C VAL A 10 3.42 -5.01 9.79
N MET A 11 4.61 -4.50 9.51
CA MET A 11 5.78 -5.29 9.12
C MET A 11 7.05 -4.54 9.50
N GLY A 12 8.08 -5.25 9.99
CA GLY A 12 9.37 -4.64 10.33
C GLY A 12 9.27 -3.51 11.36
N ASP A 13 8.44 -3.69 12.39
CA ASP A 13 8.17 -2.69 13.44
C ASP A 13 7.56 -1.37 12.95
N ARG A 14 7.08 -1.33 11.71
CA ARG A 14 6.42 -0.16 11.10
C ARG A 14 4.95 -0.47 10.83
N ILE A 15 4.13 0.58 10.94
CA ILE A 15 2.69 0.55 10.71
C ILE A 15 2.42 1.40 9.48
N PHE A 16 1.84 0.82 8.43
CA PHE A 16 1.55 1.49 7.17
C PHE A 16 0.06 1.54 6.88
N SER A 17 -0.36 2.51 6.07
CA SER A 17 -1.70 2.53 5.49
C SER A 17 -1.76 1.52 4.35
N ALA A 18 -2.82 0.71 4.27
CA ALA A 18 -3.02 -0.19 3.14
C ALA A 18 -3.15 0.54 1.79
N LEU A 19 -3.45 1.85 1.80
CA LEU A 19 -3.62 2.66 0.59
C LEU A 19 -2.31 3.07 -0.08
N ASP A 20 -1.22 3.17 0.68
CA ASP A 20 0.05 3.74 0.18
C ASP A 20 1.25 2.80 0.33
N VAL A 21 1.10 1.71 1.07
CA VAL A 21 2.17 0.73 1.29
C VAL A 21 2.42 -0.11 0.03
N THR A 22 3.69 -0.32 -0.29
CA THR A 22 4.12 -1.24 -1.33
C THR A 22 5.41 -1.94 -0.96
N LYS A 23 5.63 -3.14 -1.51
CA LYS A 23 6.89 -3.87 -1.34
C LYS A 23 7.93 -3.28 -2.29
N VAL A 24 9.03 -2.76 -1.75
CA VAL A 24 10.11 -2.09 -2.50
C VAL A 24 11.40 -2.89 -2.59
N HIS A 25 11.57 -3.94 -1.76
CA HIS A 25 12.75 -4.80 -1.79
C HIS A 25 12.38 -6.28 -1.92
N THR A 26 13.19 -7.06 -2.64
CA THR A 26 12.95 -8.49 -2.85
C THR A 26 13.41 -9.37 -1.70
N HIS A 27 14.41 -8.92 -0.91
CA HIS A 27 15.09 -9.75 0.10
C HIS A 27 15.25 -9.12 1.49
N MET A 28 15.03 -7.81 1.66
CA MET A 28 15.15 -7.19 2.98
C MET A 28 13.96 -7.57 3.86
N PRO A 29 14.16 -7.86 5.16
CA PRO A 29 13.04 -8.06 6.08
C PRO A 29 12.13 -6.81 6.18
N ASP A 30 12.74 -5.62 6.15
CA ASP A 30 12.06 -4.33 6.09
C ASP A 30 11.82 -3.90 4.63
N ALA A 31 11.07 -4.73 3.89
CA ALA A 31 10.85 -4.54 2.45
C ALA A 31 9.64 -3.67 2.09
N PHE A 32 8.85 -3.23 3.06
CA PHE A 32 7.65 -2.46 2.80
C PHE A 32 7.90 -0.98 3.09
N GLU A 33 7.43 -0.12 2.20
CA GLU A 33 7.50 1.32 2.35
C GLU A 33 6.19 1.95 1.91
N SER A 34 5.96 3.19 2.36
CA SER A 34 4.93 4.08 1.82
C SER A 34 5.64 5.26 1.13
N PRO A 35 6.06 5.12 -0.14
CA PRO A 35 6.88 6.11 -0.83
C PRO A 35 6.26 7.52 -0.75
N GLY A 36 7.05 8.49 -0.30
CA GLY A 36 6.63 9.90 -0.15
C GLY A 36 5.88 10.24 1.14
N LEU A 37 5.17 9.29 1.77
CA LEU A 37 4.38 9.53 2.99
C LEU A 37 4.99 8.93 4.27
N GLY A 38 5.84 7.91 4.12
CA GLY A 38 6.39 7.12 5.22
C GLY A 38 5.32 6.30 5.95
N PRO A 39 5.69 5.57 7.01
CA PRO A 39 4.73 4.83 7.83
C PRO A 39 3.79 5.77 8.62
N LEU A 40 2.63 5.25 9.02
CA LEU A 40 1.71 5.88 9.98
C LEU A 40 2.29 5.91 11.39
N GLY A 41 3.13 4.93 11.73
CA GLY A 41 3.67 4.76 13.06
C GLY A 41 4.63 3.59 13.16
N VAL A 42 4.98 3.24 14.39
CA VAL A 42 5.87 2.12 14.72
C VAL A 42 5.30 1.27 15.84
N VAL A 43 5.75 0.03 15.92
CA VAL A 43 5.61 -0.82 17.10
C VAL A 43 6.97 -0.87 17.78
N ASP A 44 7.04 -0.37 19.01
CA ASP A 44 8.29 -0.31 19.77
C ASP A 44 8.05 -0.87 21.17
N ASP A 45 8.84 -1.87 21.59
CA ASP A 45 8.69 -2.57 22.87
C ASP A 45 7.24 -3.02 23.16
N GLY A 46 6.57 -3.59 22.15
CA GLY A 46 5.17 -4.01 22.23
C GLY A 46 4.15 -2.87 22.29
N ARG A 47 4.59 -1.62 22.17
CA ARG A 47 3.74 -0.42 22.18
C ARG A 47 3.50 0.09 20.77
N VAL A 48 2.26 0.44 20.50
CA VAL A 48 1.85 1.06 19.24
C VAL A 48 1.98 2.58 19.34
N ILE A 49 2.86 3.16 18.52
CA ILE A 49 3.14 4.60 18.47
C ILE A 49 2.72 5.14 17.11
N VAL A 50 1.59 5.85 17.05
CA VAL A 50 1.06 6.45 15.83
C VAL A 50 1.53 7.91 15.73
N ARG A 51 2.12 8.29 14.60
CA ARG A 51 2.73 9.62 14.37
C ARG A 51 2.09 10.38 13.21
N ARG A 52 1.43 9.68 12.31
CA ARG A 52 0.66 10.24 11.20
C ARG A 52 -0.75 9.65 11.19
N THR A 53 -1.70 10.48 10.82
CA THR A 53 -3.07 10.06 10.56
C THR A 53 -3.16 9.43 9.17
N ALA A 54 -3.96 8.37 9.03
CA ALA A 54 -4.27 7.81 7.72
C ALA A 54 -5.02 8.86 6.87
N PRO A 55 -4.84 8.88 5.53
CA PRO A 55 -5.64 9.73 4.68
C PRO A 55 -7.12 9.41 4.89
N PHE A 56 -7.87 10.39 5.39
CA PHE A 56 -9.31 10.28 5.65
C PHE A 56 -10.12 10.67 4.40
N GLY A 57 -11.29 10.07 4.24
CA GLY A 57 -12.38 10.65 3.43
C GLY A 57 -12.78 9.91 2.16
N LEU A 58 -12.15 8.78 1.82
CA LEU A 58 -12.68 7.92 0.77
C LEU A 58 -13.78 7.01 1.35
N PRO A 59 -15.00 7.01 0.79
CA PRO A 59 -16.00 6.03 1.18
C PRO A 59 -15.47 4.62 0.88
N PRO A 60 -15.75 3.63 1.75
CA PRO A 60 -15.32 2.26 1.51
C PRO A 60 -15.94 1.75 0.20
N LEU A 61 -15.09 1.25 -0.70
CA LEU A 61 -15.54 0.55 -1.89
C LEU A 61 -15.88 -0.88 -1.48
N MET A 62 -17.15 -1.24 -1.60
CA MET A 62 -17.67 -2.58 -1.28
C MET A 62 -18.34 -3.21 -2.51
N PRO A 63 -17.58 -3.54 -3.57
CA PRO A 63 -18.14 -4.26 -4.70
C PRO A 63 -18.39 -5.73 -4.34
N ASP A 64 -19.42 -6.34 -4.92
CA ASP A 64 -19.72 -7.77 -4.72
C ASP A 64 -18.65 -8.68 -5.34
N ALA A 65 -17.92 -8.18 -6.34
CA ALA A 65 -16.80 -8.85 -7.00
C ALA A 65 -15.79 -7.82 -7.57
N PRO A 66 -14.51 -8.21 -7.79
CA PRO A 66 -13.55 -7.36 -8.50
C PRO A 66 -14.00 -7.03 -9.93
N ALA A 67 -13.65 -5.84 -10.42
CA ALA A 67 -13.85 -5.48 -11.83
C ALA A 67 -12.94 -6.36 -12.72
N GLN A 68 -13.52 -6.93 -13.78
CA GLN A 68 -12.81 -7.82 -14.72
C GLN A 68 -13.41 -7.66 -16.13
N PRO A 69 -12.60 -7.70 -17.21
CA PRO A 69 -11.13 -7.86 -17.22
C PRO A 69 -10.38 -6.54 -16.91
N VAL A 70 -9.18 -6.64 -16.30
CA VAL A 70 -8.27 -5.52 -16.04
C VAL A 70 -6.84 -5.97 -16.31
N ASP A 71 -6.19 -5.38 -17.31
CA ASP A 71 -4.83 -5.70 -17.71
C ASP A 71 -3.82 -4.65 -17.23
N ILE A 72 -2.61 -5.10 -16.88
CA ILE A 72 -1.48 -4.24 -16.50
C ILE A 72 -0.42 -4.35 -17.60
N VAL A 73 -0.24 -3.29 -18.39
CA VAL A 73 0.76 -3.23 -19.46
C VAL A 73 1.92 -2.33 -19.03
N TYR A 74 3.13 -2.87 -19.07
CA TYR A 74 4.35 -2.12 -18.77
C TYR A 74 4.82 -1.31 -19.99
N ALA A 75 5.46 -0.17 -19.74
CA ALA A 75 6.10 0.64 -20.78
C ALA A 75 7.62 0.65 -20.57
N TRP A 76 8.37 0.63 -21.68
CA TRP A 76 9.83 0.70 -21.71
C TRP A 76 10.29 1.23 -23.09
N GLN A 77 11.59 1.46 -23.27
CA GLN A 77 12.11 1.91 -24.56
C GLN A 77 11.88 0.86 -25.65
N GLY A 78 11.17 1.23 -26.72
CA GLY A 78 10.81 0.32 -27.80
C GLY A 78 9.55 -0.51 -27.54
N ALA A 79 8.84 -0.28 -26.44
CA ALA A 79 7.47 -0.75 -26.31
C ALA A 79 6.58 -0.11 -27.39
N ASP A 80 5.68 -0.88 -27.98
CA ASP A 80 4.66 -0.43 -28.93
C ASP A 80 3.24 -0.76 -28.41
N ALA A 81 2.21 -0.38 -29.17
CA ALA A 81 0.81 -0.47 -28.74
C ALA A 81 0.18 -1.87 -28.85
N ARG A 82 0.89 -2.91 -29.32
CA ARG A 82 0.27 -4.21 -29.65
C ARG A 82 -0.43 -4.89 -28.47
N LEU A 83 0.04 -4.65 -27.24
CA LEU A 83 -0.59 -5.19 -26.02
C LEU A 83 -1.88 -4.47 -25.64
N LEU A 84 -2.21 -3.33 -26.26
CA LEU A 84 -3.46 -2.59 -26.02
C LEU A 84 -4.63 -3.09 -26.86
N ASP A 85 -4.34 -3.70 -28.02
CA ASP A 85 -5.34 -4.22 -28.97
C ASP A 85 -5.55 -5.74 -28.84
N ALA A 86 -4.92 -6.37 -27.84
CA ALA A 86 -4.88 -7.82 -27.65
C ALA A 86 -6.17 -8.40 -27.06
#